data_AF-B6E1X1-F1
#
_entry.id   AF-B6E1X1-F1
#
_cell.length_a   1.000
_cell.length_b   1.000
_cell.length_c   1.000
_cell.angle_alpha   90.00
_cell.angle_beta   90.00
_cell.angle_gamma   90.00
#
_symmetry.space_group_name_H-M   'P 1'
#
loop_
_entity.id
_entity.type
_entity.pdbx_description
1 polymer ?
#
loop_
_entity_poly.entity_id
_entity_poly.type
_entity_poly.pdbx_seq_one_letter_code
_entity_poly.pdbx_strand_id
1 'polypeptide(L)'
;YDCPNEKLMEQKRFVKVSLTLDKFRSYVGMIEDEIKDYLNSEASFRTYQMNDINEWGAFSTLKTFSEITILTASRTLQGREIRERLSKDFAQVYSDLDHGFTPLHWMIPGLPLPSYRKRDAAHLKMSSFYQSLIRARRAMPEHEREDDVMSSLMLQKYRDGTPLPDHEIAHILIALLMAG
;
A
#
# COMPACT_ATOMS: atom_id res chain seq x y z
N TYR A 1 8.49 10.97 -17.84
CA TYR A 1 9.87 11.35 -17.53
C TYR A 1 10.08 11.09 -16.07
N ASP A 2 10.92 10.10 -15.78
CA ASP A 2 11.17 9.60 -14.43
C ASP A 2 12.20 10.47 -13.71
N CYS A 3 12.32 10.27 -12.40
CA CYS A 3 13.28 10.92 -11.52
C CYS A 3 14.74 10.71 -12.00
N PRO A 4 15.68 11.67 -11.82
CA PRO A 4 17.11 11.45 -12.11
C PRO A 4 17.64 10.20 -11.41
N ASN A 5 18.50 9.42 -12.07
CA ASN A 5 18.96 8.11 -11.56
C ASN A 5 19.58 8.22 -10.15
N GLU A 6 20.35 9.27 -9.88
CA GLU A 6 20.94 9.51 -8.56
C GLU A 6 19.88 9.62 -7.46
N LYS A 7 18.80 10.36 -7.73
CA LYS A 7 17.68 10.53 -6.80
C LYS A 7 16.86 9.24 -6.66
N LEU A 8 16.72 8.44 -7.72
CA LEU A 8 16.15 7.09 -7.65
C LEU A 8 16.99 6.16 -6.75
N MET A 9 18.32 6.20 -6.85
CA MET A 9 19.19 5.39 -6.00
C MET A 9 19.08 5.79 -4.52
N GLU A 10 18.93 7.08 -4.24
CA GLU A 10 18.66 7.54 -2.87
C GLU A 10 17.30 7.06 -2.36
N GLN A 11 16.24 7.13 -3.18
CA GLN A 11 14.92 6.61 -2.83
C GLN A 11 14.95 5.10 -2.55
N LYS A 12 15.65 4.32 -3.40
CA LYS A 12 15.84 2.88 -3.17
C LYS A 12 16.58 2.61 -1.86
N ARG A 13 17.58 3.45 -1.51
CA ARG A 13 18.28 3.36 -0.23
C ARG A 13 17.33 3.62 0.94
N PHE A 14 16.48 4.65 0.86
CA PHE A 14 15.51 4.97 1.92
C PHE A 14 14.54 3.82 2.18
N VAL A 15 13.98 3.24 1.12
CA VAL A 15 13.11 2.05 1.22
C VAL A 15 13.87 0.86 1.81
N LYS A 16 15.10 0.62 1.36
CA LYS A 16 15.91 -0.49 1.89
C LYS A 16 16.17 -0.36 3.39
N VAL A 17 16.39 0.85 3.89
CA VAL A 17 16.60 1.10 5.33
C VAL A 17 15.35 0.83 6.14
N SER A 18 14.15 1.01 5.56
CA SER A 18 12.89 0.63 6.22
C SER A 18 12.59 -0.87 6.21
N LEU A 19 13.34 -1.68 5.45
CA LEU A 19 13.14 -3.12 5.31
C LEU A 19 14.23 -3.91 6.04
N THR A 20 14.23 -3.82 7.37
CA THR A 20 15.19 -4.53 8.22
C THR A 20 14.69 -5.91 8.63
N LEU A 21 15.61 -6.78 9.05
CA LEU A 21 15.27 -8.12 9.53
C LEU A 21 14.36 -8.09 10.76
N ASP A 22 14.54 -7.12 11.65
CA ASP A 22 13.69 -6.93 12.82
C ASP A 22 12.26 -6.55 12.44
N LYS A 23 12.09 -5.72 11.40
CA LYS A 23 10.77 -5.41 10.84
C LYS A 23 10.14 -6.63 10.16
N PHE A 24 10.91 -7.43 9.42
CA PHE A 24 10.37 -8.68 8.87
C PHE A 24 9.89 -9.66 9.95
N ARG A 25 10.57 -9.73 11.10
CA ARG A 25 10.12 -10.55 12.23
C ARG A 25 8.77 -10.07 12.78
N SER A 26 8.55 -8.76 12.90
CA SER A 26 7.26 -8.23 13.36
C SER A 26 6.15 -8.40 12.33
N TYR A 27 6.49 -8.38 11.03
CA TYR A 27 5.52 -8.56 9.94
C TYR A 27 4.88 -9.95 9.92
N VAL A 28 5.59 -11.00 10.35
CA VAL A 28 5.05 -12.38 10.35
C VAL A 28 3.75 -12.47 11.15
N GLY A 29 3.74 -11.92 12.38
CA GLY A 29 2.54 -11.93 13.22
C GLY A 29 1.41 -11.10 12.61
N MET A 30 1.73 -9.94 12.04
CA MET A 30 0.74 -9.08 11.38
C MET A 30 0.10 -9.76 10.16
N ILE A 31 0.88 -10.50 9.38
CA ILE A 31 0.37 -11.26 8.23
C ILE A 31 -0.56 -12.38 8.70
N GLU A 32 -0.18 -13.10 9.74
CA GLU A 32 -0.99 -14.18 10.31
C GLU A 32 -2.35 -13.65 10.82
N ASP A 33 -2.33 -12.53 11.54
CA ASP A 33 -3.55 -11.89 12.06
C ASP A 33 -4.48 -11.46 10.91
N GLU A 34 -3.96 -10.80 9.88
CA GLU A 34 -4.75 -10.37 8.71
C GLU A 34 -5.36 -11.56 7.95
N ILE A 35 -4.62 -12.66 7.79
CA ILE A 35 -5.15 -13.86 7.13
C ILE A 35 -6.27 -14.48 7.97
N LYS A 36 -6.07 -14.61 9.28
CA LYS A 36 -7.11 -15.14 10.18
C LYS A 36 -8.36 -14.26 10.16
N ASP A 37 -8.19 -12.94 10.25
CA ASP A 37 -9.29 -11.99 10.21
C ASP A 37 -10.05 -12.06 8.88
N TYR A 38 -9.33 -12.17 7.76
CA TYR A 38 -9.94 -12.34 6.45
C TYR A 38 -10.75 -13.64 6.35
N LEU A 39 -10.20 -14.77 6.79
CA LEU A 39 -10.91 -16.06 6.79
C LEU A 39 -12.15 -16.05 7.70
N ASN A 40 -12.09 -15.32 8.82
CA ASN A 40 -13.19 -15.21 9.78
C ASN A 40 -14.29 -14.21 9.39
N SER A 41 -14.01 -13.28 8.47
CA SER A 41 -14.93 -12.21 8.09
C SER A 41 -15.59 -12.42 6.72
N GLU A 42 -14.86 -13.00 5.76
CA GLU A 42 -15.34 -13.09 4.39
C GLU A 42 -16.41 -14.16 4.18
N ALA A 43 -17.44 -13.81 3.41
CA ALA A 43 -18.56 -14.71 3.13
C ALA A 43 -18.15 -15.96 2.33
N SER A 44 -17.08 -15.83 1.52
CA SER A 44 -16.51 -16.94 0.75
C SER A 44 -15.91 -18.05 1.64
N PHE A 45 -15.62 -17.72 2.90
CA PHE A 45 -15.03 -18.62 3.90
C PHE A 45 -16.02 -19.03 4.99
N ARG A 46 -17.33 -18.94 4.74
CA ARG A 46 -18.35 -19.41 5.70
C ARG A 46 -18.18 -20.87 6.09
N THR A 47 -17.82 -21.74 5.15
CA THR A 47 -17.54 -23.16 5.43
C THR A 47 -16.38 -23.32 6.42
N TYR A 48 -15.34 -22.48 6.32
CA TYR A 48 -14.24 -22.46 7.29
C TYR A 48 -14.72 -21.99 8.67
N GLN A 49 -15.59 -20.98 8.72
CA GLN A 49 -16.16 -20.44 9.97
C GLN A 49 -17.12 -21.42 10.67
N MET A 50 -17.85 -22.23 9.90
CA MET A 50 -18.78 -23.25 10.42
C MET A 50 -18.05 -24.43 11.08
N ASN A 51 -16.77 -24.63 10.76
CA ASN A 51 -15.92 -25.69 11.31
C ASN A 51 -16.54 -27.10 11.18
N ASP A 52 -17.33 -27.33 10.12
CA ASP A 52 -17.92 -28.63 9.78
C ASP A 52 -17.03 -29.34 8.76
N ILE A 53 -16.51 -30.51 9.14
CA ILE A 53 -15.64 -31.34 8.30
C ILE A 53 -16.36 -32.00 7.12
N ASN A 54 -17.68 -31.93 7.07
CA ASN A 54 -18.49 -32.52 5.99
C ASN A 54 -18.86 -31.51 4.90
N GLU A 55 -18.65 -30.22 5.14
CA GLU A 55 -18.95 -29.16 4.18
C GLU A 55 -17.71 -28.73 3.40
N TRP A 56 -17.88 -28.50 2.10
CA TRP A 56 -16.81 -28.06 1.21
C TRP A 56 -17.18 -26.71 0.59
N GLY A 57 -16.26 -25.75 0.69
CA GLY A 57 -16.40 -24.43 0.09
C GLY A 57 -15.60 -24.29 -1.20
N ALA A 58 -15.98 -23.34 -2.03
CA ALA A 58 -15.21 -22.91 -3.20
C ALA A 58 -15.06 -21.39 -3.17
N PHE A 59 -13.89 -20.90 -3.56
CA PHE A 59 -13.60 -19.47 -3.66
C PHE A 59 -12.78 -19.19 -4.91
N SER A 60 -12.83 -17.95 -5.38
CA SER A 60 -12.01 -17.50 -6.51
C SER A 60 -10.58 -17.25 -6.03
N THR A 61 -9.64 -18.11 -6.43
CA THR A 61 -8.25 -18.01 -6.02
C THR A 61 -7.66 -16.64 -6.36
N LEU A 62 -7.84 -16.16 -7.59
CA LEU A 62 -7.25 -14.88 -8.01
C LEU A 62 -7.78 -13.71 -7.18
N LYS A 63 -9.11 -13.62 -7.02
CA LYS A 63 -9.72 -12.55 -6.22
C LYS A 63 -9.25 -12.57 -4.77
N THR A 64 -9.31 -13.75 -4.14
CA THR A 64 -8.99 -13.91 -2.73
C THR A 64 -7.52 -13.64 -2.43
N PHE A 65 -6.60 -14.17 -3.25
CA PHE A 65 -5.19 -13.91 -3.03
C PHE A 65 -4.84 -12.43 -3.28
N SER A 66 -5.44 -11.79 -4.28
CA SER A 66 -5.26 -10.34 -4.47
C SER A 66 -5.74 -9.52 -3.27
N GLU A 67 -6.89 -9.85 -2.69
CA GLU A 67 -7.41 -9.18 -1.49
C GLU A 67 -6.50 -9.40 -0.28
N ILE A 68 -6.08 -10.65 -0.01
CA ILE A 68 -5.16 -10.96 1.10
C ILE A 68 -3.81 -10.27 0.92
N THR A 69 -3.24 -10.26 -0.28
CA THR A 69 -1.95 -9.60 -0.56
C THR A 69 -2.04 -8.10 -0.27
N ILE A 70 -3.10 -7.43 -0.74
CA ILE A 70 -3.27 -5.99 -0.50
C ILE A 70 -3.45 -5.69 1.00
N LEU A 71 -4.25 -6.49 1.72
CA LEU A 71 -4.50 -6.28 3.15
C LEU A 71 -3.24 -6.49 3.98
N THR A 72 -2.51 -7.58 3.72
CA THR A 72 -1.26 -7.91 4.43
C THR A 72 -0.13 -6.93 4.10
N ALA A 73 0.05 -6.54 2.83
CA ALA A 73 1.02 -5.53 2.43
C ALA A 73 0.71 -4.15 3.04
N SER A 74 -0.57 -3.77 3.08
CA SER A 74 -0.99 -2.52 3.71
C SER A 74 -0.72 -2.52 5.21
N ARG A 75 -1.05 -3.61 5.91
CA ARG A 75 -0.83 -3.71 7.36
C ARG A 75 0.64 -3.63 7.74
N THR A 76 1.51 -4.29 6.97
CA THR A 76 2.95 -4.43 7.27
C THR A 76 3.78 -3.24 6.81
N LEU A 77 3.60 -2.81 5.55
CA LEU A 77 4.42 -1.75 4.95
C LEU A 77 3.86 -0.35 5.23
N GLN A 78 2.53 -0.21 5.25
CA GLN A 78 1.89 1.10 5.33
C GLN A 78 1.38 1.47 6.72
N GLY A 79 1.29 0.51 7.65
CA GLY A 79 0.86 0.74 9.02
C GLY A 79 -0.65 0.57 9.22
N ARG A 80 -1.06 0.57 10.48
CA ARG A 80 -2.43 0.24 10.90
C ARG A 80 -3.45 1.25 10.40
N GLU A 81 -3.12 2.53 10.50
CA GLU A 81 -4.02 3.64 10.15
C GLU A 81 -4.47 3.57 8.69
N ILE A 82 -3.56 3.16 7.80
CA ILE A 82 -3.84 3.03 6.39
C ILE A 82 -4.67 1.77 6.14
N ARG A 83 -4.33 0.65 6.79
CA ARG A 83 -5.11 -0.59 6.76
C ARG A 83 -6.55 -0.43 7.28
N GLU A 84 -6.76 0.31 8.36
CA GLU A 84 -8.11 0.59 8.92
C GLU A 84 -8.94 1.47 7.97
N ARG A 85 -8.28 2.37 7.24
CA ARG A 85 -8.93 3.23 6.23
C ARG A 85 -9.05 2.56 4.86
N LEU A 86 -8.36 1.45 4.64
CA LEU A 86 -8.48 0.55 3.49
C LEU A 86 -9.80 -0.24 3.56
N SER A 87 -10.90 0.50 3.55
CA SER A 87 -12.24 -0.06 3.35
C SER A 87 -12.51 -0.28 1.86
N LYS A 88 -13.69 -0.81 1.52
CA LYS A 88 -14.12 -1.08 0.13
C LYS A 88 -13.88 0.09 -0.84
N ASP A 89 -13.96 1.32 -0.36
CA ASP A 89 -13.71 2.52 -1.17
C ASP A 89 -12.25 2.67 -1.60
N PHE A 90 -11.29 2.23 -0.77
CA PHE A 90 -9.86 2.28 -1.10
C PHE A 90 -9.47 1.15 -2.06
N ALA A 91 -10.10 -0.02 -1.94
CA ALA A 91 -9.93 -1.12 -2.89
C ALA A 91 -10.35 -0.73 -4.32
N GLN A 92 -11.45 0.03 -4.46
CA GLN A 92 -11.86 0.55 -5.76
C GLN A 92 -10.85 1.55 -6.33
N VAL A 93 -10.34 2.46 -5.50
CA VAL A 93 -9.31 3.44 -5.91
C VAL A 93 -8.02 2.73 -6.34
N TYR A 94 -7.63 1.68 -5.62
CA TYR A 94 -6.48 0.87 -5.98
C TYR A 94 -6.70 0.12 -7.29
N SER A 95 -7.86 -0.51 -7.47
CA SER A 95 -8.21 -1.17 -8.72
C SER A 95 -8.21 -0.21 -9.91
N ASP A 96 -8.73 1.01 -9.72
CA ASP A 96 -8.72 2.04 -10.76
C ASP A 96 -7.29 2.52 -11.10
N LEU A 97 -6.37 2.50 -10.13
CA LEU A 97 -4.95 2.78 -10.33
C LEU A 97 -4.26 1.65 -11.10
N ASP A 98 -4.54 0.40 -10.75
CA ASP A 98 -3.99 -0.82 -11.38
C ASP A 98 -4.43 -0.98 -12.84
N HIS A 99 -5.70 -0.69 -13.15
CA HIS A 99 -6.18 -0.62 -14.53
C HIS A 99 -5.48 0.45 -15.40
N GLY A 100 -4.71 1.34 -14.78
CA GLY A 100 -3.84 2.29 -15.45
C GLY A 100 -2.60 1.67 -16.10
N PHE A 101 -2.19 0.46 -15.69
CA PHE A 101 -1.00 -0.25 -16.16
C PHE A 101 -1.29 -1.16 -17.36
N THR A 102 -2.07 -0.67 -18.32
CA THR A 102 -2.33 -1.44 -19.56
C THR A 102 -1.16 -1.30 -20.54
N PRO A 103 -0.83 -2.35 -21.33
CA PRO A 103 0.19 -2.27 -22.38
C PRO A 103 -0.04 -1.12 -23.37
N LEU A 104 -1.31 -0.74 -23.57
CA LEU A 104 -1.70 0.40 -24.39
C LEU A 104 -1.14 1.73 -23.85
N HIS A 105 -1.02 1.89 -22.53
CA HIS A 105 -0.41 3.07 -21.91
C HIS A 105 1.07 3.21 -22.24
N TRP A 106 1.77 2.08 -22.33
CA TRP A 106 3.17 2.05 -22.74
C TRP A 106 3.36 2.47 -24.20
N MET A 107 2.40 2.16 -25.06
CA MET A 107 2.46 2.51 -26.48
C MET A 107 2.05 3.96 -26.75
N ILE A 108 1.04 4.49 -26.05
CA ILE A 108 0.51 5.84 -26.29
C ILE A 108 0.21 6.55 -24.95
N PRO A 109 1.18 7.26 -24.37
CA PRO A 109 0.94 8.06 -23.18
C PRO A 109 0.01 9.25 -23.52
N GLY A 110 -1.07 9.44 -22.73
CA GLY A 110 -1.94 10.61 -22.82
C GLY A 110 -3.22 10.47 -23.67
N LEU A 111 -3.59 9.24 -24.05
CA LEU A 111 -4.88 8.99 -24.71
C LEU A 111 -6.04 9.39 -23.77
N PRO A 112 -7.03 10.21 -24.21
CA PRO A 112 -8.13 10.68 -23.37
C PRO A 112 -9.18 9.58 -23.11
N LEU A 113 -8.74 8.40 -22.69
CA LEU A 113 -9.60 7.28 -22.36
C LEU A 113 -10.22 7.46 -20.97
N PRO A 114 -11.46 6.99 -20.75
CA PRO A 114 -12.07 6.99 -19.42
C PRO A 114 -11.21 6.30 -18.35
N SER A 115 -10.49 5.24 -18.72
CA SER A 115 -9.53 4.54 -17.85
C SER A 115 -8.39 5.46 -17.38
N TYR A 116 -7.86 6.33 -18.25
CA TYR A 116 -6.73 7.20 -17.90
C TYR A 116 -7.21 8.31 -16.95
N ARG A 117 -8.41 8.83 -17.18
CA ARG A 117 -9.05 9.78 -16.26
C ARG A 117 -9.30 9.18 -14.89
N LYS A 118 -9.78 7.93 -14.83
CA LYS A 118 -9.97 7.21 -13.57
C LYS A 118 -8.65 7.00 -12.83
N ARG A 119 -7.60 6.59 -13.55
CA ARG A 119 -6.25 6.44 -13.00
C ARG A 119 -5.73 7.75 -12.42
N ASP A 120 -5.82 8.84 -13.16
CA ASP A 120 -5.29 10.14 -12.71
C ASP A 120 -6.08 10.66 -11.50
N ALA A 121 -7.40 10.47 -11.48
CA ALA A 121 -8.25 10.77 -10.33
C ALA A 121 -7.91 9.89 -9.11
N ALA A 122 -7.66 8.59 -9.33
CA ALA A 122 -7.26 7.65 -8.29
C ALA A 122 -5.88 8.02 -7.70
N HIS A 123 -4.91 8.36 -8.55
CA HIS A 123 -3.58 8.83 -8.14
C HIS A 123 -3.68 10.10 -7.30
N LEU A 124 -4.47 11.09 -7.73
CA LEU A 124 -4.67 12.33 -6.97
C LEU A 124 -5.31 12.03 -5.61
N LYS A 125 -6.33 11.16 -5.57
CA LYS A 125 -7.01 10.75 -4.35
C LYS A 125 -6.05 10.04 -3.39
N MET A 126 -5.26 9.06 -3.85
CA MET A 126 -4.26 8.38 -3.03
C MET A 126 -3.17 9.33 -2.54
N SER A 127 -2.62 10.18 -3.41
CA SER A 127 -1.59 11.15 -3.03
C SER A 127 -2.11 12.12 -1.96
N SER A 128 -3.33 12.65 -2.12
CA SER A 128 -3.97 13.52 -1.12
C SER A 128 -4.22 12.79 0.21
N PHE A 129 -4.62 11.52 0.16
CA PHE A 129 -4.84 10.69 1.33
C PHE A 129 -3.54 10.48 2.12
N TYR A 130 -2.46 10.02 1.47
CA TYR A 130 -1.17 9.84 2.14
C TYR A 130 -0.62 11.15 2.70
N GLN A 131 -0.70 12.25 1.94
CA GLN A 131 -0.26 13.56 2.42
C GLN A 131 -1.05 14.01 3.67
N SER A 132 -2.36 13.77 3.71
CA SER A 132 -3.18 14.09 4.89
C SER A 132 -2.73 13.31 6.13
N LEU A 133 -2.35 12.05 5.93
CA LEU A 133 -1.91 11.15 6.99
C LEU A 133 -0.50 11.51 7.49
N ILE A 134 0.42 11.85 6.58
CA ILE A 134 1.75 12.37 6.93
C ILE A 134 1.62 13.66 7.77
N ARG A 135 0.76 14.60 7.36
CA ARG A 135 0.52 15.84 8.12
C ARG A 135 -0.05 15.55 9.51
N ALA A 136 -1.00 14.63 9.62
CA ALA A 136 -1.56 14.21 10.90
C ALA A 136 -0.46 13.64 11.82
N ARG A 137 0.41 12.76 11.32
CA ARG A 137 1.52 12.21 12.09
C ARG A 137 2.57 13.23 12.50
N ARG A 138 2.87 14.23 11.65
CA ARG A 138 3.77 15.33 12.02
C ARG A 138 3.22 16.17 13.17
N ALA A 139 1.89 16.29 13.29
CA ALA A 139 1.23 17.00 14.38
C ALA A 139 1.14 16.19 15.68
N MET A 140 1.23 14.86 15.60
CA MET A 140 1.21 13.96 16.76
C MET A 140 2.59 13.89 17.46
N PRO A 141 2.62 13.66 18.77
CA PRO A 141 3.85 13.39 19.52
C PRO A 141 4.60 12.16 18.98
N GLU A 142 5.93 12.19 19.04
CA GLU A 142 6.79 11.16 18.45
C GLU A 142 6.58 9.76 19.04
N HIS A 143 6.16 9.67 20.31
CA HIS A 143 5.90 8.40 21.00
C HIS A 143 4.60 7.71 20.59
N GLU A 144 3.69 8.41 19.90
CA GLU A 144 2.44 7.83 19.38
C GLU A 144 2.58 7.37 17.92
N ARG A 145 3.73 7.60 17.28
CA ARG A 145 3.96 7.24 15.88
C ARG A 145 4.29 5.77 15.73
N GLU A 146 3.58 5.06 14.85
CA GLU A 146 3.92 3.68 14.48
C GLU A 146 5.28 3.63 13.76
N ASP A 147 6.12 2.65 14.09
CA ASP A 147 7.40 2.40 13.40
C ASP A 147 7.18 1.61 12.10
N ASP A 148 6.68 2.29 11.07
CA ASP A 148 6.46 1.75 9.73
C ASP A 148 7.38 2.37 8.67
N VAL A 149 7.17 2.00 7.39
CA VAL A 149 7.95 2.54 6.27
C VAL A 149 7.72 4.05 6.12
N MET A 150 6.49 4.54 6.37
CA MET A 150 6.21 5.97 6.26
C MET A 150 6.96 6.79 7.31
N SER A 151 6.97 6.34 8.56
CA SER A 151 7.74 6.96 9.64
C SER A 151 9.24 6.95 9.33
N SER A 152 9.73 5.83 8.77
CA SER A 152 11.12 5.73 8.32
C SER A 152 11.44 6.77 7.23
N LEU A 153 10.57 6.93 6.23
CA LEU A 153 10.72 7.90 5.13
C LEU A 153 10.65 9.35 5.60
N MET A 154 9.79 9.67 6.57
CA MET A 154 9.65 11.01 7.15
C MET A 154 10.92 11.51 7.85
N LEU A 155 11.76 10.60 8.33
CA LEU A 155 13.04 10.89 9.00
C LEU A 155 14.22 11.02 8.02
N GLN A 156 14.07 10.58 6.76
CA GLN A 156 15.15 10.60 5.78
C GLN A 156 15.38 11.98 5.18
N LYS A 157 16.64 12.22 4.79
CA LYS A 157 17.08 13.41 4.07
C LYS A 157 17.93 12.99 2.88
N TYR A 158 17.84 13.76 1.80
CA TYR A 158 18.70 13.64 0.64
C TYR A 158 20.15 14.00 1.00
N ARG A 159 21.11 13.63 0.14
CA ARG A 159 22.53 13.96 0.33
C ARG A 159 22.82 15.45 0.45
N ASP A 160 22.01 16.29 -0.18
CA ASP A 160 22.08 17.75 -0.10
C ASP A 160 21.49 18.32 1.21
N GLY A 161 20.98 17.45 2.10
CA GLY A 161 20.36 17.82 3.36
C GLY A 161 18.88 18.19 3.24
N THR A 162 18.31 18.20 2.04
CA THR A 162 16.88 18.49 1.86
C THR A 162 16.03 17.36 2.45
N PRO A 163 15.02 17.67 3.27
CA PRO A 163 14.11 16.66 3.78
C PRO A 163 13.24 16.13 2.63
N LEU A 164 12.89 14.85 2.70
CA LEU A 164 12.00 14.22 1.72
C LEU A 164 10.60 14.89 1.82
N PRO A 165 10.12 15.55 0.74
CA PRO A 165 8.85 16.27 0.80
C PRO A 165 7.66 15.31 0.82
N ASP A 166 6.57 15.70 1.48
CA ASP A 166 5.42 14.83 1.76
C ASP A 166 4.80 14.21 0.48
N HIS A 167 4.81 14.92 -0.64
CA HIS A 167 4.29 14.40 -1.91
C HIS A 167 5.18 13.30 -2.50
N GLU A 168 6.51 13.36 -2.31
CA GLU A 168 7.42 12.30 -2.73
C GLU A 168 7.30 11.08 -1.84
N ILE A 169 7.12 11.26 -0.52
CA ILE A 169 6.80 10.16 0.40
C ILE A 169 5.52 9.45 -0.04
N ALA A 170 4.45 10.20 -0.32
CA ALA A 170 3.19 9.66 -0.80
C ALA A 170 3.37 8.85 -2.10
N HIS A 171 4.11 9.38 -3.07
CA HIS A 171 4.35 8.67 -4.33
C HIS A 171 5.23 7.42 -4.17
N ILE A 172 6.22 7.44 -3.27
CA ILE A 172 7.02 6.25 -2.94
C ILE A 172 6.15 5.18 -2.29
N LEU A 173 5.23 5.54 -1.38
CA LEU A 173 4.31 4.59 -0.75
C LEU A 173 3.34 3.98 -1.78
N ILE A 174 2.83 4.78 -2.72
CA ILE A 174 2.02 4.27 -3.84
C ILE A 174 2.85 3.29 -4.68
N ALA A 175 4.08 3.66 -5.04
CA ALA A 175 4.95 2.81 -5.84
C ALA A 175 5.29 1.48 -5.13
N LEU A 176 5.48 1.49 -3.81
CA LEU A 176 5.71 0.28 -3.02
C LEU A 176 4.50 -0.65 -3.00
N LEU A 177 3.30 -0.08 -2.91
CA LEU A 177 2.08 -0.88 -2.89
C LEU A 177 1.77 -1.46 -4.29
N MET A 178 2.02 -0.69 -5.36
CA MET A 178 1.91 -1.19 -6.75
C MET A 178 2.96 -2.25 -7.10
N ALA A 179 4.11 -2.27 -6.41
CA ALA A 179 5.19 -3.20 -6.67
C ALA A 179 5.04 -4.55 -5.94
N GLY A 180 4.24 -4.60 -4.87
CA GLY A 180 3.96 -5.81 -4.08
C GLY A 180 2.74 -6.55 -4.59
#